data_AF-A0A7C6KNA5-F1
#
_entry.id   AF-A0A7C6KNA5-F1
#
_cell.length_a   1.000
_cell.length_b   1.000
_cell.length_c   1.000
_cell.angle_alpha   90.00
_cell.angle_beta   90.00
_cell.angle_gamma   90.00
#
_symmetry.space_group_name_H-M   'P 1'
#
loop_
_entity.id
_entity.type
_entity.pdbx_description
1 polymer ?
#
loop_
_entity_poly.entity_id
_entity_poly.type
_entity_poly.pdbx_seq_one_letter_code
_entity_poly.pdbx_strand_id
1 'polypeptide(L)'
;MSKEDLYGGSRLSRFLGGAAFFCLALAVISIFSAGLAPAGVYFILSLILSYLSYKLAGGARNPAFYEDGGEPAISNKGENHTPFEELCEIKPRSSINERLSHSDFVKMAQSSCILIGIEPAVARRFFTATDPKLMRKEIGENLRAERLMVSTFFFLEFATLISGIIVSIFSLKWFSLIAIPLMIGEFLLWGGMASVGRQQLTGAVAFVSCCLFIAYVLRATPFSVFFVVFPWPYFFARLTYWTATRYLRALVVRNKQAYELLYDKGVFVKWITTQEHSGPGGTKENRLRQLSRWWQLRRISHQLGKIRMAASIEDLFHYGDQEETARERLFSLCITDPQLSSIMKRYNATEDTLEKIYAKLEATGAGQWGAGLYIPVAAIGYPESLELLLRADFLHADKGTSLSLAYFLLQHFQGYPRGILPFLQGSKVD
;
A
#
# COMPACT_ATOMS: atom_id res chain seq x y z
N MET A 1 4.45 25.06 37.79
CA MET A 1 3.83 23.80 37.32
C MET A 1 4.74 23.18 36.30
N SER A 2 5.23 21.95 36.57
CA SER A 2 6.21 21.28 35.72
C SER A 2 5.54 20.65 34.50
N LYS A 3 6.31 20.50 33.41
CA LYS A 3 5.90 19.87 32.14
C LYS A 3 5.59 18.37 32.23
N GLU A 4 5.47 17.80 33.43
CA GLU A 4 5.32 16.35 33.65
C GLU A 4 3.87 15.86 33.72
N ASP A 5 2.87 16.76 33.84
CA ASP A 5 1.47 16.34 34.05
C ASP A 5 0.61 16.20 32.78
N LEU A 6 1.13 16.55 31.59
CA LEU A 6 0.36 16.50 30.33
C LEU A 6 0.39 15.15 29.59
N TYR A 7 1.09 14.13 30.11
CA TYR A 7 1.18 12.78 29.52
C TYR A 7 0.50 11.68 30.35
N GLY A 8 -0.44 12.06 31.23
CA GLY A 8 -1.21 11.19 32.12
C GLY A 8 -2.26 10.30 31.46
N GLY A 9 -1.97 9.69 30.30
CA GLY A 9 -2.75 8.55 29.81
C GLY A 9 -2.40 7.33 30.64
N SER A 10 -3.26 6.97 31.61
CA SER A 10 -3.00 5.99 32.68
C SER A 10 -2.15 4.80 32.20
N ARG A 11 -0.92 4.70 32.71
CA ARG A 11 -0.01 3.55 32.49
C ARG A 11 -0.69 2.22 32.80
N LEU A 12 -1.69 2.24 33.69
CA LEU A 12 -2.52 1.10 34.08
C LEU A 12 -3.36 0.54 32.92
N SER A 13 -4.00 1.39 32.11
CA SER A 13 -4.91 0.94 31.03
C SER A 13 -4.19 0.19 29.90
N ARG A 14 -2.93 0.56 29.63
CA ARG A 14 -2.11 -0.09 28.59
C ARG A 14 -1.48 -1.40 29.08
N PHE A 15 -1.16 -1.49 30.38
CA PHE A 15 -0.66 -2.72 31.01
C PHE A 15 -1.78 -3.75 31.20
N LEU A 16 -2.98 -3.29 31.59
CA LEU A 16 -4.17 -4.13 31.72
C LEU A 16 -4.59 -4.74 30.38
N GLY A 17 -4.39 -4.06 29.24
CA GLY A 17 -4.74 -4.61 27.93
C GLY A 17 -3.95 -5.86 27.54
N GLY A 18 -2.65 -5.93 27.88
CA GLY A 18 -1.81 -7.09 27.58
C GLY A 18 -2.03 -8.26 28.54
N ALA A 19 -2.13 -7.97 29.84
CA ALA A 19 -2.45 -8.97 30.86
C ALA A 19 -3.87 -9.53 30.68
N ALA A 20 -4.85 -8.68 30.34
CA ALA A 20 -6.21 -9.12 30.04
C ALA A 20 -6.24 -10.05 28.82
N PHE A 21 -5.47 -9.78 27.76
CA PHE A 21 -5.42 -10.66 26.58
C PHE A 21 -4.82 -12.04 26.91
N PHE A 22 -3.78 -12.08 27.73
CA PHE A 22 -3.16 -13.32 28.17
C PHE A 22 -4.07 -14.13 29.11
N CYS A 23 -4.72 -13.46 30.08
CA CYS A 23 -5.73 -14.07 30.94
C CYS A 23 -6.95 -14.55 30.14
N LEU A 24 -7.35 -13.83 29.08
CA LEU A 24 -8.46 -14.21 28.20
C LEU A 24 -8.09 -15.44 27.36
N ALA A 25 -6.87 -15.53 26.84
CA ALA A 25 -6.40 -16.71 26.13
C ALA A 25 -6.36 -17.95 27.05
N LEU A 26 -5.84 -17.79 28.27
CA LEU A 26 -5.85 -18.85 29.28
C LEU A 26 -7.27 -19.21 29.75
N ALA A 27 -8.18 -18.23 29.83
CA ALA A 27 -9.57 -18.47 30.15
C ALA A 27 -10.28 -19.24 29.04
N VAL A 28 -10.04 -18.92 27.76
CA VAL A 28 -10.60 -19.66 26.62
C VAL A 28 -10.08 -21.10 26.61
N ILE A 29 -8.79 -21.32 26.86
CA ILE A 29 -8.20 -22.67 26.99
C ILE A 29 -8.83 -23.43 28.17
N SER A 30 -9.01 -22.77 29.30
CA SER A 30 -9.63 -23.37 30.49
C SER A 30 -11.11 -23.71 30.27
N ILE A 31 -11.87 -22.86 29.57
CA ILE A 31 -13.28 -23.09 29.21
C ILE A 31 -13.41 -24.31 28.28
N PHE A 32 -12.49 -24.47 27.32
CA PHE A 32 -12.45 -25.66 26.46
C PHE A 32 -12.12 -26.93 27.25
N SER A 33 -11.23 -26.85 28.25
CA SER A 33 -10.89 -28.01 29.10
C SER A 33 -12.02 -28.40 30.08
N ALA A 34 -12.91 -27.48 30.42
CA ALA A 34 -13.98 -27.69 31.40
C ALA A 34 -15.31 -28.20 30.80
N GLY A 35 -15.38 -28.43 29.48
CA GLY A 35 -16.62 -28.90 28.81
C GLY A 35 -17.79 -27.90 28.87
N LEU A 36 -17.51 -26.63 29.19
CA LEU A 36 -18.52 -25.58 29.27
C LEU A 36 -19.03 -25.22 27.86
N ALA A 37 -20.35 -25.08 27.74
CA ALA A 37 -21.06 -25.04 26.47
C ALA A 37 -20.51 -23.98 25.49
N PRO A 38 -20.48 -24.28 24.18
CA PRO A 38 -19.89 -23.44 23.12
C PRO A 38 -20.37 -21.98 23.12
N ALA A 39 -21.57 -21.70 23.63
CA ALA A 39 -22.17 -20.37 23.67
C ALA A 39 -21.32 -19.31 24.39
N GLY A 40 -20.63 -19.67 25.48
CA GLY A 40 -19.78 -18.72 26.23
C GLY A 40 -18.54 -18.30 25.45
N VAL A 41 -17.94 -19.23 24.70
CA VAL A 41 -16.79 -18.95 23.83
C VAL A 41 -17.20 -18.04 22.69
N TYR A 42 -18.35 -18.28 22.05
CA TYR A 42 -18.86 -17.41 20.97
C TYR A 42 -19.15 -15.99 21.45
N PHE A 43 -19.66 -15.81 22.66
CA PHE A 43 -19.92 -14.50 23.23
C PHE A 43 -18.62 -13.71 23.48
N ILE A 44 -17.62 -14.36 24.08
CA ILE A 44 -16.30 -13.74 24.31
C ILE A 44 -15.64 -13.42 22.97
N LEU A 45 -15.68 -14.32 21.99
CA LEU A 45 -15.09 -14.11 20.68
C LEU A 45 -15.79 -12.99 19.90
N SER A 46 -17.12 -12.89 19.99
CA SER A 46 -17.93 -11.80 19.43
C SER A 46 -17.59 -10.44 20.04
N LEU A 47 -17.35 -10.38 21.35
CA LEU A 47 -16.89 -9.16 22.03
C LEU A 47 -15.47 -8.76 21.59
N ILE A 48 -14.55 -9.72 21.46
CA ILE A 48 -13.20 -9.46 20.95
C ILE A 48 -13.25 -8.95 19.51
N LEU A 49 -14.03 -9.59 18.65
CA LEU A 49 -14.18 -9.20 17.24
C LEU A 49 -14.88 -7.84 17.09
N SER A 50 -15.89 -7.55 17.91
CA SER A 50 -16.54 -6.24 17.95
C SER A 50 -15.60 -5.15 18.44
N TYR A 51 -14.82 -5.41 19.50
CA TYR A 51 -13.84 -4.46 20.01
C TYR A 51 -12.69 -4.20 19.02
N LEU A 52 -12.16 -5.26 18.39
CA LEU A 52 -11.17 -5.14 17.33
C LEU A 52 -11.73 -4.38 16.13
N SER A 53 -12.95 -4.69 15.70
CA SER A 53 -13.62 -3.99 14.59
C SER A 53 -13.88 -2.52 14.93
N TYR A 54 -14.34 -2.21 16.14
CA TYR A 54 -14.52 -0.84 16.62
C TYR A 54 -13.19 -0.08 16.64
N LYS A 55 -12.10 -0.70 17.12
CA LYS A 55 -10.78 -0.06 17.19
C LYS A 55 -10.11 0.08 15.82
N LEU A 56 -10.34 -0.86 14.92
CA LEU A 56 -9.89 -0.79 13.52
C LEU A 56 -10.70 0.24 12.72
N ALA A 57 -12.01 0.37 12.97
CA ALA A 57 -12.87 1.37 12.35
C ALA A 57 -12.59 2.79 12.89
N GLY A 58 -12.33 2.93 14.19
CA GLY A 58 -11.95 4.21 14.81
C GLY A 58 -10.50 4.64 14.55
N GLY A 59 -9.62 3.70 14.21
CA GLY A 59 -8.18 3.94 13.98
C GLY A 59 -7.80 4.32 12.55
N ALA A 60 -8.78 4.50 11.65
CA ALA A 60 -8.62 4.97 10.28
C ALA A 60 -8.77 6.50 10.13
N ARG A 61 -8.84 7.25 11.23
CA ARG A 61 -8.46 8.66 11.20
C ARG A 61 -6.93 8.74 11.18
N ASN A 62 -6.38 9.42 10.19
CA ASN A 62 -4.97 9.79 10.16
C ASN A 62 -4.56 10.29 11.56
N PRO A 63 -3.45 9.80 12.16
CA PRO A 63 -2.96 10.34 13.43
C PRO A 63 -2.42 11.79 13.33
N ALA A 64 -2.81 12.54 12.29
CA ALA A 64 -2.55 13.96 12.11
C ALA A 64 -3.84 14.75 12.37
N PHE A 65 -4.29 14.76 13.62
CA PHE A 65 -5.18 15.80 14.14
C PHE A 65 -4.96 15.88 15.64
N TYR A 66 -4.02 16.75 16.03
CA TYR A 66 -4.00 17.37 17.34
C TYR A 66 -4.37 18.84 17.09
N GLU A 67 -5.62 19.20 17.37
CA GLU A 67 -5.96 20.59 17.64
C GLU A 67 -5.43 20.89 19.03
N ASP A 68 -4.33 21.63 19.11
CA ASP A 68 -3.98 22.36 20.32
C ASP A 68 -4.37 23.82 20.07
N GLY A 69 -5.38 24.26 20.81
CA GLY A 69 -5.95 25.59 20.72
C GLY A 69 -5.00 26.62 21.30
N GLY A 70 -4.58 27.54 20.46
CA GLY A 70 -3.83 28.74 20.84
C GLY A 70 -3.65 29.61 19.61
N GLU A 71 -4.67 30.39 19.25
CA GLU A 71 -4.54 31.47 18.28
C GLU A 71 -3.61 32.54 18.87
N PRO A 72 -2.43 32.82 18.30
CA PRO A 72 -1.80 34.12 18.51
C PRO A 72 -2.54 35.14 17.63
N ALA A 73 -2.93 36.26 18.22
CA ALA A 73 -3.47 37.41 17.51
C ALA A 73 -2.46 37.86 16.42
N ILE A 74 -2.81 37.65 15.15
CA ILE A 74 -2.05 38.15 14.01
C ILE A 74 -2.55 39.55 13.68
N SER A 75 -1.68 40.53 13.92
CA SER A 75 -1.79 41.90 13.42
C SER A 75 -1.77 41.88 11.88
N ASN A 76 -2.89 42.28 11.28
CA ASN A 76 -3.03 42.53 9.85
C ASN A 76 -2.02 43.57 9.34
N LYS A 77 -1.00 43.11 8.61
CA LYS A 77 -0.37 43.87 7.54
C LYS A 77 -0.27 42.95 6.32
N GLY A 78 -0.92 43.37 5.25
CA GLY A 78 -1.19 42.54 4.09
C GLY A 78 0.05 42.23 3.26
N GLU A 79 0.07 41.00 2.76
CA GLU A 79 0.57 40.58 1.44
C GLU A 79 0.05 39.15 1.23
N ASN A 80 -0.87 38.98 0.29
CA ASN A 80 -1.56 37.71 0.03
C ASN A 80 -0.70 36.82 -0.88
N HIS A 81 0.19 36.04 -0.28
CA HIS A 81 0.71 34.81 -0.87
C HIS A 81 0.50 33.69 0.15
N THR A 82 -0.32 32.68 -0.19
CA THR A 82 -0.54 31.53 0.66
C THR A 82 0.75 30.70 0.75
N PRO A 83 1.36 30.49 1.93
CA PRO A 83 2.64 29.78 2.11
C PRO A 83 2.65 28.29 1.69
N PHE A 84 1.52 27.79 1.18
CA PHE A 84 1.32 26.37 0.87
C PHE A 84 1.74 26.03 -0.56
N GLU A 85 1.68 26.98 -1.50
CA GLU A 85 2.07 26.74 -2.91
C GLU A 85 3.61 26.70 -3.06
N GLU A 86 4.34 27.52 -2.31
CA GLU A 86 5.81 27.59 -2.35
C GLU A 86 6.48 26.30 -1.82
N LEU A 87 5.80 25.52 -0.96
CA LEU A 87 6.30 24.23 -0.47
C LEU A 87 6.08 23.06 -1.44
N CYS A 88 5.16 23.20 -2.40
CA CYS A 88 4.82 22.17 -3.39
C CYS A 88 5.41 22.43 -4.78
N GLU A 89 5.91 23.64 -5.05
CA GLU A 89 6.68 24.00 -6.26
C GLU A 89 8.14 23.52 -6.24
N ILE A 90 8.48 22.56 -5.37
CA ILE A 90 9.78 21.91 -5.39
C ILE A 90 9.85 21.09 -6.70
N LYS A 91 10.58 21.62 -7.69
CA LYS A 91 10.93 20.95 -8.95
C LYS A 91 11.19 19.45 -8.68
N PRO A 92 10.69 18.53 -9.54
CA PRO A 92 10.99 17.11 -9.41
C PRO A 92 12.51 16.94 -9.49
N ARG A 93 13.16 16.85 -8.32
CA ARG A 93 14.60 16.70 -8.20
C ARG A 93 14.95 15.30 -8.68
N SER A 94 15.70 15.25 -9.76
CA SER A 94 16.09 14.05 -10.49
C SER A 94 17.09 13.15 -9.77
N SER A 95 17.47 13.47 -8.52
CA SER A 95 18.26 12.59 -7.66
C SER A 95 17.41 12.05 -6.50
N ILE A 96 16.97 10.80 -6.64
CA ILE A 96 16.18 10.02 -5.67
C ILE A 96 16.86 9.90 -4.27
N ASN A 97 18.10 10.36 -4.11
CA ASN A 97 18.92 10.16 -2.92
C ASN A 97 19.18 11.41 -2.07
N GLU A 98 18.59 12.57 -2.39
CA GLU A 98 18.80 13.73 -1.52
C GLU A 98 18.04 13.54 -0.21
N ARG A 99 18.80 13.46 0.89
CA ARG A 99 18.26 13.24 2.23
C ARG A 99 17.45 14.45 2.66
N LEU A 100 16.13 14.28 2.80
CA LEU A 100 15.25 15.33 3.31
C LEU A 100 15.65 15.70 4.74
N SER A 101 15.64 17.01 5.05
CA SER A 101 15.65 17.46 6.45
C SER A 101 14.47 16.82 7.19
N HIS A 102 14.64 16.47 8.46
CA HIS A 102 13.57 15.90 9.27
C HIS A 102 12.34 16.82 9.33
N SER A 103 12.54 18.14 9.38
CA SER A 103 11.43 19.11 9.36
C SER A 103 10.60 19.01 8.08
N ASP A 104 11.26 18.87 6.94
CA ASP A 104 10.63 18.86 5.62
C ASP A 104 9.97 17.51 5.40
N PHE A 105 10.62 16.43 5.83
CA PHE A 105 10.04 15.09 5.89
C PHE A 105 8.72 15.08 6.69
N VAL A 106 8.69 15.68 7.88
CA VAL A 106 7.47 15.74 8.70
C VAL A 106 6.38 16.58 8.02
N LYS A 107 6.73 17.76 7.50
CA LYS A 107 5.78 18.62 6.76
C LYS A 107 5.17 17.88 5.57
N MET A 108 6.01 17.22 4.76
CA MET A 108 5.58 16.46 3.59
C MET A 108 4.76 15.22 3.95
N ALA A 109 5.07 14.57 5.08
CA ALA A 109 4.29 13.44 5.56
C ALA A 109 2.90 13.89 6.06
N GLN A 110 2.83 15.04 6.73
CA GLN A 110 1.57 15.63 7.20
C GLN A 110 0.69 16.11 6.05
N SER A 111 1.28 16.72 5.01
CA SER A 111 0.57 17.13 3.79
C SER A 111 0.21 15.96 2.87
N SER A 112 0.56 14.72 3.23
CA SER A 112 0.39 13.52 2.41
C SER A 112 1.10 13.59 1.04
N CYS A 113 2.13 14.44 0.90
CA CYS A 113 2.98 14.52 -0.29
C CYS A 113 3.94 13.33 -0.40
N ILE A 114 4.23 12.65 0.71
CA ILE A 114 5.07 11.45 0.74
C ILE A 114 4.38 10.29 1.44
N LEU A 115 4.61 9.09 0.94
CA LEU A 115 4.29 7.83 1.58
C LEU A 115 5.55 7.29 2.27
N ILE A 116 5.46 7.12 3.59
CA ILE A 116 6.54 6.55 4.39
C ILE A 116 6.47 5.02 4.32
N GLY A 117 7.35 4.46 3.51
CA GLY A 117 7.63 3.04 3.45
C GLY A 117 8.55 2.59 4.57
N ILE A 118 8.26 1.44 5.16
CA ILE A 118 9.12 0.81 6.16
C ILE A 118 9.27 -0.65 5.81
N GLU A 119 10.51 -1.11 5.77
CA GLU A 119 10.82 -2.52 5.59
C GLU A 119 10.36 -3.33 6.83
N PRO A 120 9.44 -4.31 6.66
CA PRO A 120 8.86 -5.01 7.80
C PRO A 120 9.87 -5.82 8.62
N ALA A 121 10.85 -6.43 7.97
CA ALA A 121 11.90 -7.21 8.63
C ALA A 121 12.75 -6.33 9.55
N VAL A 122 13.14 -5.15 9.06
CA VAL A 122 13.88 -4.13 9.82
C VAL A 122 13.05 -3.66 11.01
N ALA A 123 11.77 -3.34 10.79
CA ALA A 123 10.87 -2.89 11.86
C ALA A 123 10.71 -3.93 12.97
N ARG A 124 10.49 -5.21 12.61
CA ARG A 124 10.40 -6.29 13.59
C ARG A 124 11.70 -6.40 14.39
N ARG A 125 12.84 -6.49 13.69
CA ARG A 125 14.17 -6.63 14.32
C ARG A 125 14.50 -5.46 15.24
N PHE A 126 14.11 -4.25 14.85
CA PHE A 126 14.29 -3.05 15.64
C PHE A 126 13.65 -3.18 17.02
N PHE A 127 12.42 -3.67 17.11
CA PHE A 127 11.72 -3.83 18.39
C PHE A 127 12.09 -5.11 19.14
N THR A 128 12.36 -6.23 18.46
CA THR A 128 12.60 -7.52 19.13
C THR A 128 14.06 -7.74 19.52
N ALA A 129 15.02 -7.31 18.69
CA ALA A 129 16.42 -7.69 18.82
C ALA A 129 17.36 -6.57 19.33
N THR A 130 17.02 -5.29 19.12
CA THR A 130 17.88 -4.17 19.55
C THR A 130 17.96 -4.09 21.08
N ASP A 131 19.09 -3.71 21.67
CA ASP A 131 19.20 -3.48 23.13
C ASP A 131 18.35 -2.25 23.55
N PRO A 132 17.45 -2.35 24.57
CA PRO A 132 16.69 -1.20 25.04
C PRO A 132 17.55 -0.04 25.54
N LYS A 133 18.73 -0.33 26.13
CA LYS A 133 19.65 0.69 26.64
C LYS A 133 20.26 1.48 25.49
N LEU A 134 20.66 0.79 24.41
CA LEU A 134 21.19 1.41 23.21
C LEU A 134 20.13 2.28 22.53
N MET A 135 18.89 1.79 22.38
CA MET A 135 17.81 2.61 21.80
C MET A 135 17.57 3.89 22.60
N ARG A 136 17.54 3.80 23.93
CA ARG A 136 17.36 4.98 24.79
C ARG A 136 18.52 5.96 24.65
N LYS A 137 19.76 5.46 24.48
CA LYS A 137 20.95 6.28 24.28
C LYS A 137 20.95 7.00 22.91
N GLU A 138 20.61 6.28 21.85
CA GLU A 138 20.68 6.80 20.47
C GLU A 138 19.46 7.62 20.06
N ILE A 139 18.26 7.29 20.56
CA ILE A 139 16.98 7.90 20.15
C ILE A 139 16.45 8.88 21.21
N GLY A 140 16.94 8.78 22.46
CA GLY A 140 16.49 9.62 23.57
C GLY A 140 15.08 9.32 24.09
N GLU A 141 14.39 8.32 23.53
CA GLU A 141 12.99 8.00 23.86
C GLU A 141 12.84 6.62 24.51
N ASN A 142 11.87 6.46 25.41
CA ASN A 142 11.58 5.18 26.06
C ASN A 142 10.49 4.41 25.31
N LEU A 143 10.89 3.41 24.51
CA LEU A 143 10.01 2.59 23.66
C LEU A 143 9.58 1.27 24.32
N ARG A 144 9.55 1.21 25.66
CA ARG A 144 9.29 -0.05 26.40
C ARG A 144 7.92 -0.65 26.08
N ALA A 145 6.89 0.18 25.91
CA ALA A 145 5.52 -0.30 25.68
C ALA A 145 5.35 -0.88 24.27
N GLU A 146 5.83 -0.16 23.25
CA GLU A 146 5.82 -0.58 21.86
C GLU A 146 6.61 -1.89 21.68
N ARG A 147 7.80 -1.96 22.30
CA ARG A 147 8.62 -3.17 22.31
C ARG A 147 7.92 -4.34 22.99
N LEU A 148 7.36 -4.13 24.18
CA LEU A 148 6.67 -5.19 24.89
C LEU A 148 5.55 -5.75 24.02
N MET A 149 4.75 -4.88 23.40
CA MET A 149 3.64 -5.31 22.54
C MET A 149 4.11 -6.10 21.31
N VAL A 150 5.11 -5.62 20.58
CA VAL A 150 5.66 -6.34 19.41
C VAL A 150 6.29 -7.67 19.83
N SER A 151 7.04 -7.68 20.95
CA SER A 151 7.66 -8.89 21.49
C SER A 151 6.63 -9.91 21.97
N THR A 152 5.51 -9.47 22.55
CA THR A 152 4.41 -10.35 22.96
C THR A 152 3.76 -11.00 21.74
N PHE A 153 3.47 -10.25 20.68
CA PHE A 153 2.90 -10.86 19.46
C PHE A 153 3.87 -11.82 18.79
N PHE A 154 5.16 -11.47 18.75
CA PHE A 154 6.20 -12.36 18.24
C PHE A 154 6.31 -13.65 19.08
N PHE A 155 6.18 -13.58 20.40
CA PHE A 155 6.17 -14.77 21.25
C PHE A 155 4.89 -15.60 21.06
N LEU A 156 3.72 -14.95 20.95
CA LEU A 156 2.44 -15.62 20.73
C LEU A 156 2.40 -16.37 19.40
N GLU A 157 3.09 -15.88 18.37
CA GLU A 157 3.30 -16.59 17.10
C GLU A 157 3.89 -18.00 17.33
N PHE A 158 5.00 -18.12 18.05
CA PHE A 158 5.61 -19.43 18.33
C PHE A 158 4.80 -20.25 19.34
N ALA A 159 4.26 -19.62 20.37
CA ALA A 159 3.45 -20.31 21.38
C ALA A 159 2.21 -20.96 20.76
N THR A 160 1.52 -20.26 19.85
CA THR A 160 0.37 -20.80 19.13
C THR A 160 0.75 -21.86 18.12
N LEU A 161 1.94 -21.78 17.51
CA LEU A 161 2.44 -22.85 16.62
C LEU A 161 2.67 -24.14 17.41
N ILE A 162 3.37 -24.05 18.55
CA ILE A 162 3.60 -25.21 19.44
C ILE A 162 2.26 -25.76 19.93
N SER A 163 1.34 -24.89 20.37
CA SER A 163 -0.01 -25.31 20.77
C SER A 163 -0.75 -26.00 19.63
N GLY A 164 -0.62 -25.51 18.39
CA GLY A 164 -1.23 -26.12 17.20
C GLY A 164 -0.68 -27.52 16.94
N ILE A 165 0.63 -27.74 17.12
CA ILE A 165 1.27 -29.06 17.01
C ILE A 165 0.72 -30.01 18.07
N ILE A 166 0.66 -29.59 19.33
CA ILE A 166 0.14 -30.40 20.43
C ILE A 166 -1.33 -30.76 20.19
N VAL A 167 -2.15 -29.77 19.84
CA VAL A 167 -3.58 -29.98 19.52
C VAL A 167 -3.73 -30.91 18.33
N SER A 168 -2.87 -30.81 17.31
CA SER A 168 -2.90 -31.71 16.15
C SER A 168 -2.71 -33.17 16.56
N ILE A 169 -1.74 -33.46 17.45
CA ILE A 169 -1.47 -34.83 17.91
C ILE A 169 -2.70 -35.42 18.62
N PHE A 170 -3.30 -34.67 19.53
CA PHE A 170 -4.44 -35.16 20.31
C PHE A 170 -5.75 -35.19 19.51
N SER A 171 -6.01 -34.16 18.70
CA SER A 171 -7.27 -34.02 17.97
C SER A 171 -7.33 -34.85 16.70
N LEU A 172 -6.22 -34.94 15.96
CA LEU A 172 -6.19 -35.53 14.62
C LEU A 172 -5.67 -36.96 14.60
N LYS A 173 -5.03 -37.43 15.69
CA LYS A 173 -4.41 -38.76 15.79
C LYS A 173 -3.49 -39.02 14.60
N TRP A 174 -3.70 -40.08 13.82
CA TRP A 174 -2.88 -40.41 12.64
C TRP A 174 -2.79 -39.30 11.59
N PHE A 175 -3.82 -38.45 11.45
CA PHE A 175 -3.77 -37.32 10.52
C PHE A 175 -2.77 -36.24 10.94
N SER A 176 -2.28 -36.24 12.20
CA SER A 176 -1.25 -35.30 12.65
C SER A 176 0.07 -35.44 11.89
N LEU A 177 0.36 -36.64 11.35
CA LEU A 177 1.56 -36.89 10.55
C LEU A 177 1.63 -36.00 9.30
N ILE A 178 0.47 -35.65 8.73
CA ILE A 178 0.34 -34.77 7.57
C ILE A 178 0.11 -33.31 8.02
N ALA A 179 -0.73 -33.11 9.04
CA ALA A 179 -1.10 -31.76 9.49
C ALA A 179 0.09 -30.97 10.06
N ILE A 180 1.02 -31.61 10.78
CA ILE A 180 2.17 -30.92 11.38
C ILE A 180 3.13 -30.37 10.30
N PRO A 181 3.61 -31.17 9.33
CA PRO A 181 4.41 -30.64 8.21
C PRO A 181 3.68 -29.54 7.44
N LEU A 182 2.36 -29.67 7.23
CA LEU A 182 1.57 -28.66 6.54
C LEU A 182 1.55 -27.34 7.34
N MET A 183 1.29 -27.38 8.65
CA MET A 183 1.34 -26.20 9.51
C MET A 183 2.71 -25.53 9.52
N ILE A 184 3.80 -26.31 9.61
CA ILE A 184 5.16 -25.76 9.59
C ILE A 184 5.46 -25.14 8.21
N GLY A 185 5.11 -25.82 7.13
CA GLY A 185 5.28 -25.33 5.77
C GLY A 185 4.51 -24.03 5.54
N GLU A 186 3.24 -23.98 5.94
CA GLU A 186 2.45 -22.76 5.91
C GLU A 186 3.06 -21.66 6.78
N PHE A 187 3.44 -21.97 8.02
CA PHE A 187 4.09 -21.00 8.91
C PHE A 187 5.32 -20.35 8.26
N LEU A 188 6.19 -21.14 7.62
CA LEU A 188 7.37 -20.64 6.93
C LEU A 188 7.03 -19.82 5.67
N LEU A 189 6.13 -20.32 4.82
CA LEU A 189 5.73 -19.65 3.58
C LEU A 189 5.02 -18.32 3.87
N TRP A 190 4.04 -18.34 4.76
CA TRP A 190 3.25 -17.18 5.10
C TRP A 190 4.02 -16.20 6.00
N GLY A 191 4.88 -16.69 6.89
CA GLY A 191 5.83 -15.87 7.65
C GLY A 191 6.82 -15.16 6.74
N GLY A 192 7.31 -15.85 5.70
CA GLY A 192 8.09 -15.26 4.61
C GLY A 192 7.31 -14.17 3.87
N MET A 193 6.09 -14.46 3.40
CA MET A 193 5.25 -13.47 2.71
C MET A 193 4.86 -12.28 3.60
N ALA A 194 4.73 -12.46 4.91
CA ALA A 194 4.49 -11.37 5.84
C ALA A 194 5.67 -10.38 5.89
N SER A 195 6.89 -10.80 5.54
CA SER A 195 8.06 -9.91 5.45
C SER A 195 8.11 -9.09 4.14
N VAL A 196 7.48 -9.55 3.05
CA VAL A 196 7.67 -9.03 1.67
C VAL A 196 6.89 -7.72 1.37
N GLY A 197 6.38 -7.05 2.39
CA GLY A 197 5.57 -5.84 2.22
C GLY A 197 4.14 -6.16 1.78
N ARG A 198 3.21 -5.23 2.07
CA ARG A 198 1.75 -5.44 2.20
C ARG A 198 1.34 -6.05 3.55
N GLN A 199 1.27 -5.18 4.56
CA GLN A 199 0.85 -5.51 5.92
C GLN A 199 -0.67 -5.44 6.11
N GLN A 200 -1.47 -5.86 5.13
CA GLN A 200 -2.91 -5.86 5.29
C GLN A 200 -3.34 -7.02 6.20
N LEU A 201 -4.07 -6.72 7.28
CA LEU A 201 -4.61 -7.73 8.19
C LEU A 201 -5.86 -8.42 7.65
N THR A 202 -6.48 -7.89 6.59
CA THR A 202 -7.76 -8.35 6.04
C THR A 202 -7.73 -9.84 5.68
N GLY A 203 -6.67 -10.30 5.02
CA GLY A 203 -6.51 -11.71 4.66
C GLY A 203 -6.36 -12.63 5.88
N ALA A 204 -5.64 -12.18 6.92
CA ALA A 204 -5.49 -12.95 8.15
C ALA A 204 -6.80 -13.04 8.94
N VAL A 205 -7.55 -11.95 9.02
CA VAL A 205 -8.88 -11.92 9.67
C VAL A 205 -9.87 -12.80 8.92
N ALA A 206 -9.89 -12.75 7.59
CA ALA A 206 -10.75 -13.60 6.76
C ALA A 206 -10.40 -15.09 6.94
N PHE A 207 -9.11 -15.42 7.01
CA PHE A 207 -8.65 -16.79 7.25
C PHE A 207 -9.08 -17.32 8.62
N VAL A 208 -8.83 -16.55 9.69
CA VAL A 208 -9.31 -16.90 11.04
C VAL A 208 -10.82 -17.10 11.05
N SER A 209 -11.58 -16.20 10.41
CA SER A 209 -13.05 -16.28 10.34
C SER A 209 -13.52 -17.55 9.61
N CYS A 210 -12.85 -17.91 8.51
CA CYS A 210 -13.13 -19.13 7.75
C CYS A 210 -12.87 -20.38 8.59
N CYS A 211 -11.72 -20.46 9.27
CA CYS A 211 -11.40 -21.58 10.15
C CYS A 211 -12.37 -21.72 11.32
N LEU A 212 -12.79 -20.60 11.92
CA LEU A 212 -13.80 -20.60 12.98
C LEU A 212 -15.18 -21.05 12.48
N PHE A 213 -15.55 -20.67 11.24
CA PHE A 213 -16.77 -21.15 10.60
C PHE A 213 -16.71 -22.66 10.35
N ILE A 214 -15.58 -23.18 9.87
CA ILE A 214 -15.36 -24.63 9.68
C ILE A 214 -15.45 -25.36 11.03
N ALA A 215 -14.78 -24.84 12.07
CA ALA A 215 -14.86 -25.38 13.42
C ALA A 215 -16.30 -25.39 13.95
N TYR A 216 -17.07 -24.35 13.64
CA TYR A 216 -18.49 -24.25 13.96
C TYR A 216 -19.35 -25.26 13.21
N VAL A 217 -19.02 -25.64 11.97
CA VAL A 217 -19.78 -26.66 11.22
C VAL A 217 -19.45 -28.07 11.75
N LEU A 218 -18.17 -28.32 12.07
CA LEU A 218 -17.65 -29.62 12.55
C LEU A 218 -17.92 -29.88 14.05
N ARG A 219 -18.96 -29.29 14.64
CA ARG A 219 -19.23 -29.36 16.08
C ARG A 219 -19.14 -30.79 16.61
N ALA A 220 -18.72 -30.92 17.87
CA ALA A 220 -18.58 -32.19 18.59
C ALA A 220 -17.51 -33.15 18.03
N THR A 221 -16.71 -32.74 17.05
CA THR A 221 -15.53 -33.49 16.61
C THR A 221 -14.24 -32.90 17.21
N PRO A 222 -13.23 -33.73 17.52
CA PRO A 222 -11.93 -33.23 17.97
C PRO A 222 -11.24 -32.33 16.91
N PHE A 223 -11.61 -32.47 15.63
CA PHE A 223 -11.16 -31.62 14.52
C PHE A 223 -11.53 -30.14 14.71
N SER A 224 -12.65 -29.85 15.37
CA SER A 224 -13.09 -28.45 15.61
C SER A 224 -12.04 -27.65 16.40
N VAL A 225 -11.41 -28.26 17.41
CA VAL A 225 -10.36 -27.62 18.23
C VAL A 225 -9.12 -27.31 17.39
N PHE A 226 -8.75 -28.20 16.47
CA PHE A 226 -7.63 -27.95 15.55
C PHE A 226 -7.89 -26.71 14.69
N PHE A 227 -9.05 -26.59 14.06
CA PHE A 227 -9.38 -25.43 13.23
C PHE A 227 -9.48 -24.12 14.03
N VAL A 228 -9.79 -24.18 15.33
CA VAL A 228 -9.70 -23.00 16.19
C VAL A 228 -8.26 -22.56 16.40
N VAL A 229 -7.32 -23.49 16.60
CA VAL A 229 -5.91 -23.15 16.91
C VAL A 229 -5.07 -22.86 15.67
N PHE A 230 -5.35 -23.56 14.57
CA PHE A 230 -4.62 -23.54 13.31
C PHE A 230 -4.30 -22.16 12.73
N PRO A 231 -5.23 -21.17 12.67
CA PRO A 231 -4.95 -19.90 11.99
C PRO A 231 -4.15 -18.89 12.84
N TRP A 232 -3.98 -19.13 14.14
CA TRP A 232 -3.38 -18.15 15.05
C TRP A 232 -1.89 -17.86 14.81
N PRO A 233 -1.02 -18.84 14.49
CA PRO A 233 0.38 -18.55 14.20
C PRO A 233 0.53 -17.54 13.06
N TYR A 234 -0.23 -17.74 11.98
CA TYR A 234 -0.25 -16.82 10.85
C TYR A 234 -0.79 -15.43 11.24
N PHE A 235 -1.89 -15.40 12.00
CA PHE A 235 -2.48 -14.14 12.47
C PHE A 235 -1.49 -13.33 13.32
N PHE A 236 -0.80 -13.97 14.27
CA PHE A 236 0.18 -13.30 15.13
C PHE A 236 1.44 -12.90 14.37
N ALA A 237 1.90 -13.69 13.39
CA ALA A 237 2.98 -13.28 12.50
C ALA A 237 2.63 -11.97 11.78
N ARG A 238 1.45 -11.90 11.15
CA ARG A 238 0.96 -10.70 10.47
C ARG A 238 0.77 -9.51 11.42
N LEU A 239 0.23 -9.75 12.61
CA LEU A 239 0.03 -8.72 13.62
C LEU A 239 1.37 -8.15 14.12
N THR A 240 2.38 -8.98 14.28
CA THR A 240 3.74 -8.57 14.67
C THR A 240 4.34 -7.60 13.65
N TYR A 241 4.33 -7.95 12.35
CA TYR A 241 4.86 -7.08 11.31
C TYR A 241 4.04 -5.80 11.12
N TRP A 242 2.70 -5.90 11.18
CA TRP A 242 1.82 -4.73 11.09
C TRP A 242 2.05 -3.74 12.25
N THR A 243 2.12 -4.23 13.49
CA THR A 243 2.37 -3.38 14.65
C THR A 243 3.77 -2.78 14.66
N ALA A 244 4.80 -3.58 14.33
CA ALA A 244 6.17 -3.10 14.25
C ALA A 244 6.33 -1.99 13.20
N THR A 245 5.80 -2.19 11.99
CA THR A 245 5.86 -1.16 10.93
C THR A 245 5.08 0.10 11.29
N ARG A 246 3.90 -0.04 11.91
CA ARG A 246 3.10 1.11 12.38
C ARG A 246 3.84 1.91 13.44
N TYR A 247 4.42 1.24 14.45
CA TYR A 247 5.16 1.92 15.51
C TYR A 247 6.44 2.56 15.01
N LEU A 248 7.20 1.88 14.14
CA LEU A 248 8.42 2.47 13.58
C LEU A 248 8.09 3.69 12.71
N ARG A 249 6.99 3.67 11.95
CA ARG A 249 6.54 4.81 11.15
C ARG A 249 6.20 6.00 12.02
N ALA A 250 5.43 5.79 13.07
CA ALA A 250 5.08 6.85 14.02
C ALA A 250 6.35 7.40 14.71
N LEU A 251 7.29 6.54 15.07
CA LEU A 251 8.55 6.92 15.71
C LEU A 251 9.41 7.81 14.79
N VAL A 252 9.60 7.41 13.54
CA VAL A 252 10.41 8.14 12.56
C VAL A 252 9.82 9.54 12.27
N VAL A 253 8.49 9.67 12.26
CA VAL A 253 7.84 10.99 12.11
C VAL A 253 8.05 11.86 13.34
N ARG A 254 7.89 11.32 14.56
CA ARG A 254 7.95 12.14 15.79
C ARG A 254 9.36 12.40 16.32
N ASN A 255 10.36 11.60 15.93
CA ASN A 255 11.70 11.63 16.51
C ASN A 255 12.79 11.75 15.43
N LYS A 256 13.51 12.88 15.44
CA LYS A 256 14.58 13.21 14.49
C LYS A 256 15.74 12.19 14.53
N GLN A 257 16.18 11.80 15.72
CA GLN A 257 17.29 10.85 15.87
C GLN A 257 16.93 9.47 15.31
N ALA A 258 15.68 9.02 15.53
CA ALA A 258 15.18 7.77 14.94
C ALA A 258 15.14 7.84 13.40
N TYR A 259 14.68 8.96 12.83
CA TYR A 259 14.72 9.19 11.39
C TYR A 259 16.15 9.12 10.85
N GLU A 260 17.08 9.84 11.48
CA GLU A 260 18.47 9.86 11.04
C GLU A 260 19.14 8.48 11.10
N LEU A 261 18.85 7.70 12.15
CA LEU A 261 19.39 6.36 12.32
C LEU A 261 18.86 5.35 11.29
N LEU A 262 17.60 5.51 10.85
CA LEU A 262 16.85 4.50 10.10
C LEU A 262 16.66 4.82 8.62
N TYR A 263 16.91 6.06 8.18
CA TYR A 263 16.75 6.48 6.78
C TYR A 263 17.45 5.54 5.81
N ASP A 264 18.70 5.18 6.11
CA ASP A 264 19.51 4.32 5.22
C ASP A 264 19.34 2.82 5.49
N LYS A 265 18.56 2.44 6.51
CA LYS A 265 18.49 1.05 7.01
C LYS A 265 17.15 0.36 6.78
N GLY A 266 16.15 1.05 6.25
CA GLY A 266 14.83 0.44 6.00
C GLY A 266 13.64 1.40 5.97
N VAL A 267 13.87 2.72 6.09
CA VAL A 267 12.84 3.73 5.80
C VAL A 267 13.02 4.17 4.35
N PHE A 268 11.97 4.11 3.55
CA PHE A 268 11.98 4.63 2.18
C PHE A 268 10.88 5.64 1.99
N VAL A 269 11.21 6.76 1.35
CA VAL A 269 10.27 7.82 1.05
C VAL A 269 9.79 7.63 -0.38
N LYS A 270 8.49 7.43 -0.55
CA LYS A 270 7.88 7.39 -1.87
C LYS A 270 7.06 8.64 -2.07
N TRP A 271 7.45 9.49 -3.00
CA TRP A 271 6.67 10.66 -3.38
C TRP A 271 5.29 10.23 -3.88
N ILE A 272 4.26 10.81 -3.27
CA ILE A 272 2.91 10.80 -3.81
C ILE A 272 2.86 12.06 -4.64
N THR A 273 2.88 11.95 -5.96
CA THR A 273 2.73 13.10 -6.84
C THR A 273 1.32 13.67 -6.61
N THR A 274 1.23 14.61 -5.66
CA THR A 274 -0.03 15.18 -5.15
C THR A 274 -0.38 16.43 -5.96
N GLN A 275 -0.05 16.43 -7.25
CA GLN A 275 -0.33 17.53 -8.17
C GLN A 275 -1.81 17.57 -8.59
N GLU A 276 -2.69 16.79 -7.95
CA GLU A 276 -4.11 16.74 -8.28
C GLU A 276 -5.04 17.28 -7.19
N HIS A 277 -4.51 17.78 -6.07
CA HIS A 277 -5.33 18.08 -4.87
C HIS A 277 -5.32 19.52 -4.35
N SER A 278 -4.70 20.47 -5.05
CA SER A 278 -4.73 21.89 -4.66
C SER A 278 -5.56 22.78 -5.58
N GLY A 279 -6.32 22.20 -6.52
CA GLY A 279 -7.46 22.91 -7.09
C GLY A 279 -8.68 22.75 -6.18
N PRO A 280 -9.28 23.81 -5.59
CA PRO A 280 -10.46 23.72 -4.71
C PRO A 280 -11.73 23.17 -5.40
N GLY A 281 -11.63 22.70 -6.66
CA GLY A 281 -12.70 22.08 -7.44
C GLY A 281 -12.38 20.67 -7.96
N GLY A 282 -11.33 20.00 -7.48
CA GLY A 282 -11.02 18.59 -7.84
C GLY A 282 -12.05 17.61 -7.24
N THR A 283 -13.27 17.63 -7.77
CA THR A 283 -14.40 16.83 -7.31
C THR A 283 -14.10 15.33 -7.39
N LYS A 284 -14.71 14.52 -6.50
CA LYS A 284 -14.71 13.04 -6.57
C LYS A 284 -14.96 12.50 -7.98
N GLU A 285 -15.69 13.27 -8.80
CA GLU A 285 -15.97 13.02 -10.19
C GLU A 285 -14.71 12.89 -11.07
N ASN A 286 -13.70 13.73 -10.87
CA ASN A 286 -12.44 13.64 -11.63
C ASN A 286 -11.69 12.33 -11.34
N ARG A 287 -11.65 11.89 -10.07
CA ARG A 287 -11.07 10.58 -9.71
C ARG A 287 -11.82 9.42 -10.36
N LEU A 288 -13.15 9.48 -10.39
CA LEU A 288 -13.96 8.45 -11.03
C LEU A 288 -13.75 8.42 -12.55
N ARG A 289 -13.67 9.59 -13.19
CA ARG A 289 -13.35 9.71 -14.62
C ARG A 289 -11.98 9.14 -14.94
N GLN A 290 -10.96 9.43 -14.14
CA GLN A 290 -9.62 8.91 -14.34
C GLN A 290 -9.51 7.40 -14.10
N LEU A 291 -10.15 6.89 -13.05
CA LEU A 291 -10.23 5.44 -12.83
C LEU A 291 -10.96 4.77 -14.01
N SER A 292 -12.06 5.36 -14.47
CA SER A 292 -12.80 4.87 -15.64
C SER A 292 -11.91 4.82 -16.89
N ARG A 293 -11.18 5.92 -17.18
CA ARG A 293 -10.21 6.00 -18.27
C ARG A 293 -9.11 4.96 -18.14
N TRP A 294 -8.53 4.80 -16.96
CA TRP A 294 -7.50 3.78 -16.70
C TRP A 294 -8.01 2.37 -17.01
N TRP A 295 -9.23 2.03 -16.58
CA TRP A 295 -9.84 0.73 -16.87
C TRP A 295 -10.11 0.53 -18.37
N GLN A 296 -10.58 1.56 -19.06
CA GLN A 296 -10.80 1.54 -20.51
C GLN A 296 -9.48 1.32 -21.27
N LEU A 297 -8.46 2.14 -20.97
CA LEU A 297 -7.13 2.01 -21.57
C LEU A 297 -6.47 0.68 -21.25
N ARG A 298 -6.70 0.13 -20.05
CA ARG A 298 -6.20 -1.20 -19.69
C ARG A 298 -6.85 -2.31 -20.50
N ARG A 299 -8.16 -2.21 -20.76
CA ARG A 299 -8.87 -3.17 -21.63
C ARG A 299 -8.36 -3.10 -23.06
N ILE A 300 -8.24 -1.88 -23.62
CA ILE A 300 -7.71 -1.62 -24.97
C ILE A 300 -6.25 -2.12 -25.07
N SER A 301 -5.41 -1.81 -24.08
CA SER A 301 -4.02 -2.27 -23.99
C SER A 301 -3.90 -3.78 -24.00
N HIS A 302 -4.78 -4.49 -23.29
CA HIS A 302 -4.81 -5.95 -23.31
C HIS A 302 -5.25 -6.54 -24.64
N GLN A 303 -6.11 -5.86 -25.39
CA GLN A 303 -6.48 -6.30 -26.73
C GLN A 303 -5.31 -6.08 -27.70
N LEU A 304 -4.80 -4.85 -27.79
CA LEU A 304 -3.73 -4.50 -28.73
C LEU A 304 -2.37 -5.15 -28.39
N GLY A 305 -2.01 -5.24 -27.11
CA GLY A 305 -0.73 -5.80 -26.69
C GLY A 305 -0.62 -7.33 -26.74
N LYS A 306 -1.75 -8.07 -26.82
CA LYS A 306 -1.75 -9.55 -26.92
C LYS A 306 -1.47 -10.05 -28.33
N ILE A 307 -1.86 -9.29 -29.34
CA ILE A 307 -1.83 -9.69 -30.75
C ILE A 307 -0.39 -9.96 -31.22
N ARG A 308 0.58 -9.23 -30.66
CA ARG A 308 2.01 -9.44 -30.89
C ARG A 308 2.59 -10.72 -30.30
N MET A 309 1.85 -11.42 -29.44
CA MET A 309 2.27 -12.69 -28.84
C MET A 309 1.56 -13.90 -29.46
N ALA A 310 0.86 -13.72 -30.58
CA ALA A 310 0.23 -14.81 -31.32
C ALA A 310 1.26 -15.89 -31.69
N ALA A 311 0.96 -17.14 -31.33
CA ALA A 311 1.87 -18.26 -31.53
C ALA A 311 1.61 -19.03 -32.83
N SER A 312 0.44 -18.83 -33.46
CA SER A 312 0.02 -19.51 -34.69
C SER A 312 -0.43 -18.52 -35.78
N ILE A 313 -0.52 -19.02 -37.02
CA ILE A 313 -0.99 -18.25 -38.17
C ILE A 313 -2.51 -18.08 -38.14
N GLU A 314 -3.24 -19.09 -37.65
CA GLU A 314 -4.69 -19.03 -37.45
C GLU A 314 -5.07 -17.94 -36.43
N ASP A 315 -4.26 -17.78 -35.38
CA ASP A 315 -4.41 -16.73 -34.40
C ASP A 315 -4.29 -15.33 -35.05
N LEU A 316 -3.36 -15.15 -35.99
CA LEU A 316 -3.14 -13.85 -36.66
C LEU A 316 -4.39 -13.37 -37.43
N PHE A 317 -5.13 -14.28 -38.09
CA PHE A 317 -6.36 -13.91 -38.79
C PHE A 317 -7.49 -13.53 -37.84
N HIS A 318 -7.65 -14.25 -36.73
CA HIS A 318 -8.65 -13.89 -35.72
C HIS A 318 -8.31 -12.61 -34.95
N TYR A 319 -7.02 -12.27 -34.86
CA TYR A 319 -6.59 -11.05 -34.20
C TYR A 319 -6.74 -9.79 -35.05
N GLY A 320 -6.73 -9.87 -36.38
CA GLY A 320 -6.89 -8.72 -37.27
C GLY A 320 -8.13 -7.88 -36.95
N ASP A 321 -9.30 -8.52 -36.95
CA ASP A 321 -10.58 -7.85 -36.65
C ASP A 321 -10.62 -7.29 -35.22
N GLN A 322 -10.01 -8.00 -34.27
CA GLN A 322 -9.95 -7.55 -32.87
C GLN A 322 -9.00 -6.36 -32.68
N GLU A 323 -7.92 -6.32 -33.46
CA GLU A 323 -6.95 -5.23 -33.46
C GLU A 323 -7.60 -3.95 -33.96
N GLU A 324 -8.22 -4.00 -35.13
CA GLU A 324 -8.89 -2.86 -35.75
C GLU A 324 -9.97 -2.31 -34.83
N THR A 325 -10.84 -3.19 -34.31
CA THR A 325 -11.87 -2.82 -33.33
C THR A 325 -11.28 -2.15 -32.07
N ALA A 326 -10.12 -2.63 -31.59
CA ALA A 326 -9.49 -2.06 -30.40
C ALA A 326 -8.79 -0.71 -30.68
N ARG A 327 -8.25 -0.50 -31.89
CA ARG A 327 -7.70 0.79 -32.35
C ARG A 327 -8.80 1.83 -32.51
N GLU A 328 -9.91 1.49 -33.17
CA GLU A 328 -11.09 2.36 -33.28
C GLU A 328 -11.61 2.80 -31.90
N ARG A 329 -11.62 1.87 -30.92
CA ARG A 329 -11.98 2.18 -29.52
C ARG A 329 -10.99 3.15 -28.85
N LEU A 330 -9.70 3.05 -29.16
CA LEU A 330 -8.70 3.99 -28.66
C LEU A 330 -8.92 5.40 -29.23
N PHE A 331 -9.12 5.51 -30.54
CA PHE A 331 -9.26 6.80 -31.20
C PHE A 331 -10.60 7.47 -30.87
N SER A 332 -11.69 6.70 -30.84
CA SER A 332 -12.99 7.20 -30.37
C SER A 332 -12.94 7.68 -28.91
N LEU A 333 -12.18 7.01 -28.03
CA LEU A 333 -11.94 7.50 -26.67
C LEU A 333 -11.24 8.88 -26.67
N CYS A 334 -10.24 9.09 -27.52
CA CYS A 334 -9.54 10.38 -27.63
C CYS A 334 -10.43 11.50 -28.15
N ILE A 335 -11.33 11.19 -29.08
CA ILE A 335 -12.26 12.15 -29.69
C ILE A 335 -13.37 12.54 -28.70
N THR A 336 -13.90 11.56 -27.94
CA THR A 336 -15.04 11.74 -27.03
C THR A 336 -14.64 12.32 -25.68
N ASP A 337 -13.44 12.04 -25.19
CA ASP A 337 -12.96 12.59 -23.93
C ASP A 337 -12.68 14.10 -24.06
N PRO A 338 -13.31 14.98 -23.25
CA PRO A 338 -13.18 16.43 -23.41
C PRO A 338 -11.74 16.95 -23.30
N GLN A 339 -10.90 16.32 -22.47
CA GLN A 339 -9.51 16.75 -22.28
C GLN A 339 -8.67 16.39 -23.51
N LEU A 340 -8.74 15.13 -23.96
CA LEU A 340 -8.01 14.67 -25.15
C LEU A 340 -8.49 15.41 -26.41
N SER A 341 -9.80 15.57 -26.58
CA SER A 341 -10.40 16.32 -27.69
C SER A 341 -9.91 17.77 -27.74
N SER A 342 -9.78 18.43 -26.59
CA SER A 342 -9.26 19.81 -26.51
C SER A 342 -7.79 19.91 -26.96
N ILE A 343 -6.97 18.91 -26.61
CA ILE A 343 -5.56 18.83 -27.02
C ILE A 343 -5.48 18.56 -28.52
N MET A 344 -6.25 17.61 -29.03
CA MET A 344 -6.28 17.32 -30.47
C MET A 344 -6.64 18.56 -31.29
N LYS A 345 -7.68 19.31 -30.89
CA LYS A 345 -8.07 20.57 -31.54
C LYS A 345 -6.97 21.63 -31.50
N ARG A 346 -6.25 21.75 -30.37
CA ARG A 346 -5.16 22.72 -30.21
C ARG A 346 -4.03 22.50 -31.22
N TYR A 347 -3.74 21.25 -31.55
CA TYR A 347 -2.65 20.86 -32.47
C TYR A 347 -3.15 20.46 -33.87
N ASN A 348 -4.43 20.70 -34.21
CA ASN A 348 -5.07 20.25 -35.45
C ASN A 348 -4.91 18.75 -35.73
N ALA A 349 -4.85 17.92 -34.68
CA ALA A 349 -4.72 16.48 -34.80
C ALA A 349 -6.06 15.82 -35.17
N THR A 350 -6.02 14.94 -36.15
CA THR A 350 -7.14 14.10 -36.61
C THR A 350 -7.00 12.66 -36.12
N GLU A 351 -7.99 11.81 -36.38
CA GLU A 351 -7.88 10.37 -36.14
C GLU A 351 -6.70 9.73 -36.91
N ASP A 352 -6.52 10.09 -38.18
CA ASP A 352 -5.36 9.70 -38.99
C ASP A 352 -4.01 10.14 -38.37
N THR A 353 -4.00 11.28 -37.67
CA THR A 353 -2.82 11.72 -36.91
C THR A 353 -2.51 10.75 -35.77
N LEU A 354 -3.53 10.32 -35.02
CA LEU A 354 -3.37 9.36 -33.92
C LEU A 354 -2.91 7.98 -34.42
N GLU A 355 -3.46 7.52 -35.54
CA GLU A 355 -3.07 6.26 -36.16
C GLU A 355 -1.59 6.26 -36.55
N LYS A 356 -1.13 7.34 -37.20
CA LYS A 356 0.28 7.49 -37.57
C LYS A 356 1.19 7.57 -36.35
N ILE A 357 0.77 8.27 -35.28
CA ILE A 357 1.52 8.33 -34.01
C ILE A 357 1.63 6.94 -33.40
N TYR A 358 0.53 6.19 -33.35
CA TYR A 358 0.49 4.83 -32.83
C TYR A 358 1.46 3.92 -33.58
N ALA A 359 1.38 3.89 -34.91
CA ALA A 359 2.25 3.09 -35.76
C ALA A 359 3.74 3.47 -35.58
N LYS A 360 4.03 4.78 -35.48
CA LYS A 360 5.41 5.26 -35.27
C LYS A 360 5.94 4.91 -33.88
N LEU A 361 5.12 4.96 -32.83
CA LEU A 361 5.50 4.51 -31.48
C LEU A 361 5.87 3.02 -31.47
N GLU A 362 5.10 2.19 -32.17
CA GLU A 362 5.41 0.78 -32.31
C GLU A 362 6.72 0.54 -33.07
N ALA A 363 6.91 1.23 -34.21
CA ALA A 363 8.10 1.12 -35.04
C ALA A 363 9.38 1.61 -34.34
N THR A 364 9.25 2.54 -33.39
CA THR A 364 10.37 3.10 -32.61
C THR A 364 10.69 2.30 -31.35
N GLY A 365 10.02 1.16 -31.14
CA GLY A 365 10.30 0.25 -30.02
C GLY A 365 9.53 0.55 -28.74
N ALA A 366 8.59 1.51 -28.76
CA ALA A 366 7.67 1.75 -27.65
C ALA A 366 6.56 0.70 -27.56
N GLY A 367 6.50 -0.30 -28.46
CA GLY A 367 5.55 -1.42 -28.41
C GLY A 367 5.79 -2.42 -27.27
N GLN A 368 5.92 -1.92 -26.04
CA GLN A 368 6.20 -2.69 -24.82
C GLN A 368 5.14 -2.41 -23.74
N TRP A 369 5.17 -3.21 -22.68
CA TRP A 369 4.29 -3.07 -21.53
C TRP A 369 4.95 -2.24 -20.41
N GLY A 370 4.21 -1.27 -19.85
CA GLY A 370 4.64 -0.40 -18.73
C GLY A 370 3.47 -0.07 -17.81
N ALA A 371 3.66 -0.07 -16.48
CA ALA A 371 2.61 0.14 -15.46
C ALA A 371 1.35 -0.75 -15.60
N GLY A 372 1.38 -1.82 -16.40
CA GLY A 372 0.22 -2.66 -16.72
C GLY A 372 -0.62 -2.19 -17.92
N LEU A 373 -0.11 -1.25 -18.72
CA LEU A 373 -0.67 -0.78 -19.99
C LEU A 373 0.31 -1.04 -21.14
N TYR A 374 -0.20 -1.09 -22.35
CA TYR A 374 0.60 -1.11 -23.57
C TYR A 374 1.01 0.34 -23.87
N ILE A 375 2.31 0.63 -23.94
CA ILE A 375 2.82 2.02 -23.95
C ILE A 375 2.23 2.87 -25.07
N PRO A 376 2.05 2.41 -26.33
CA PRO A 376 1.45 3.23 -27.38
C PRO A 376 0.00 3.64 -27.05
N VAL A 377 -0.75 2.73 -26.41
CA VAL A 377 -2.12 3.00 -25.94
C VAL A 377 -2.12 4.01 -24.80
N ALA A 378 -1.21 3.86 -23.83
CA ALA A 378 -1.09 4.80 -22.72
C ALA A 378 -0.64 6.19 -23.21
N ALA A 379 0.33 6.25 -24.11
CA ALA A 379 0.88 7.49 -24.62
C ALA A 379 -0.15 8.33 -25.38
N ILE A 380 -1.05 7.69 -26.14
CA ILE A 380 -2.16 8.36 -26.82
C ILE A 380 -3.34 8.63 -25.88
N GLY A 381 -3.61 7.71 -24.94
CA GLY A 381 -4.77 7.76 -24.05
C GLY A 381 -4.66 8.72 -22.85
N TYR A 382 -3.46 9.20 -22.53
CA TYR A 382 -3.25 10.19 -21.47
C TYR A 382 -3.03 11.60 -22.04
N PRO A 383 -3.76 12.63 -21.54
CA PRO A 383 -3.65 14.00 -22.03
C PRO A 383 -2.21 14.51 -22.14
N GLU A 384 -1.42 14.30 -21.10
CA GLU A 384 -0.08 14.86 -20.98
C GLU A 384 0.91 14.18 -21.93
N SER A 385 0.78 12.86 -22.11
CA SER A 385 1.61 12.11 -23.06
C SER A 385 1.24 12.42 -24.51
N LEU A 386 -0.06 12.58 -24.80
CA LEU A 386 -0.53 12.96 -26.12
C LEU A 386 -0.09 14.38 -26.48
N GLU A 387 -0.22 15.32 -25.54
CA GLU A 387 0.25 16.70 -25.72
C GLU A 387 1.76 16.75 -25.94
N LEU A 388 2.54 15.97 -25.19
CA LEU A 388 3.99 15.86 -25.39
C LEU A 388 4.33 15.36 -26.81
N LEU A 389 3.65 14.32 -27.29
CA LEU A 389 3.85 13.76 -28.63
C LEU A 389 3.51 14.76 -29.74
N LEU A 390 2.39 15.48 -29.59
CA LEU A 390 1.96 16.48 -30.57
C LEU A 390 2.84 17.73 -30.54
N ARG A 391 3.25 18.18 -29.36
CA ARG A 391 4.14 19.34 -29.19
C ARG A 391 5.54 19.09 -29.75
N ALA A 392 6.06 17.87 -29.59
CA ALA A 392 7.36 17.48 -30.13
C ALA A 392 7.32 17.18 -31.64
N ASP A 393 6.16 17.38 -32.29
CA ASP A 393 5.91 17.00 -33.68
C ASP A 393 6.40 15.58 -33.99
N PHE A 394 5.98 14.62 -33.13
CA PHE A 394 6.52 13.27 -33.15
C PHE A 394 6.39 12.59 -34.52
N LEU A 395 5.41 12.96 -35.34
CA LEU A 395 5.25 12.42 -36.70
C LEU A 395 6.39 12.82 -37.64
N HIS A 396 6.81 14.07 -37.60
CA HIS A 396 7.86 14.60 -38.48
C HIS A 396 9.25 14.59 -37.83
N ALA A 397 9.34 14.28 -36.54
CA ALA A 397 10.59 14.09 -35.83
C ALA A 397 11.52 13.07 -36.52
N ASP A 398 12.82 13.37 -36.55
CA ASP A 398 13.83 12.46 -37.05
C ASP A 398 13.91 11.18 -36.19
N LYS A 399 14.65 10.17 -36.68
CA LYS A 399 14.75 8.87 -36.02
C LYS A 399 15.33 8.98 -34.60
N GLY A 400 16.30 9.86 -34.37
CA GLY A 400 16.94 10.05 -33.07
C GLY A 400 15.97 10.65 -32.05
N THR A 401 15.27 11.72 -32.43
CA THR A 401 14.25 12.36 -31.59
C THR A 401 13.07 11.43 -31.32
N SER A 402 12.64 10.66 -32.32
CA SER A 402 11.55 9.70 -32.13
C SER A 402 11.94 8.59 -31.15
N LEU A 403 13.18 8.10 -31.24
CA LEU A 403 13.70 7.07 -30.33
C LEU A 403 13.87 7.59 -28.91
N SER A 404 14.37 8.81 -28.73
CA SER A 404 14.53 9.41 -27.40
C SER A 404 13.18 9.62 -26.72
N LEU A 405 12.15 10.05 -27.47
CA LEU A 405 10.80 10.24 -26.94
C LEU A 405 10.12 8.90 -26.61
N ALA A 406 10.30 7.88 -27.46
CA ALA A 406 9.84 6.52 -27.17
C ALA A 406 10.48 5.95 -25.89
N TYR A 407 11.79 6.15 -25.72
CA TYR A 407 12.51 5.73 -24.52
C TYR A 407 12.06 6.50 -23.28
N PHE A 408 11.84 7.80 -23.40
CA PHE A 408 11.29 8.63 -22.33
C PHE A 408 9.92 8.13 -21.87
N LEU A 409 9.01 7.85 -22.81
CA LEU A 409 7.68 7.28 -22.49
C LEU A 409 7.81 5.92 -21.81
N LEU A 410 8.74 5.09 -22.24
CA LEU A 410 8.99 3.79 -21.64
C LEU A 410 9.49 3.91 -20.20
N GLN A 411 10.48 4.77 -19.95
CA GLN A 411 10.94 5.05 -18.58
C GLN A 411 9.83 5.64 -17.71
N HIS A 412 9.08 6.58 -18.27
CA HIS A 412 7.94 7.22 -17.62
C HIS A 412 6.94 6.15 -17.14
N PHE A 413 6.45 5.29 -18.04
CA PHE A 413 5.48 4.25 -17.67
C PHE A 413 6.07 3.07 -16.88
N GLN A 414 7.38 2.79 -16.96
CA GLN A 414 8.02 1.75 -16.16
C GLN A 414 8.36 2.17 -14.73
N GLY A 415 8.65 3.46 -14.52
CA GLY A 415 8.92 4.03 -13.20
C GLY A 415 7.73 3.95 -12.23
N TYR A 416 6.55 3.59 -12.72
CA TYR A 416 5.33 3.54 -11.93
C TYR A 416 5.00 2.16 -11.39
N PRO A 417 4.74 2.06 -10.06
CA PRO A 417 4.28 0.81 -9.48
C PRO A 417 2.93 0.44 -10.10
N ARG A 418 2.81 -0.83 -10.55
CA ARG A 418 1.61 -1.39 -11.18
C ARG A 418 0.33 -0.89 -10.48
N GLY A 419 -0.50 -0.14 -11.21
CA GLY A 419 -1.81 0.33 -10.74
C GLY A 419 -1.90 1.77 -10.23
N ILE A 420 -0.83 2.57 -10.27
CA ILE A 420 -0.89 4.01 -9.94
C ILE A 420 -0.06 4.77 -10.99
N LEU A 421 -0.70 5.51 -11.89
CA LEU A 421 -0.06 6.42 -12.83
C LEU A 421 -0.12 7.85 -12.28
N PRO A 422 1.01 8.47 -11.94
CA PRO A 422 1.13 9.90 -11.75
C PRO A 422 1.02 10.66 -13.06
N PHE A 423 0.28 11.77 -13.02
CA PHE A 423 0.15 12.71 -14.12
C PHE A 423 1.43 13.52 -14.34
N LEU A 424 1.76 13.78 -15.60
CA LEU A 424 2.83 14.69 -16.01
C LEU A 424 2.30 16.13 -15.99
N GLN A 425 2.33 16.80 -14.84
CA GLN A 425 2.26 18.26 -14.83
C GLN A 425 3.61 18.85 -14.43
N GLY A 426 4.15 19.70 -15.31
CA GLY A 426 5.07 20.75 -14.90
C GLY A 426 6.57 20.54 -15.12
N SER A 427 7.05 19.50 -15.82
CA SER A 427 8.40 19.62 -16.39
C SER A 427 8.31 20.54 -17.61
N LYS A 428 8.72 21.81 -17.46
CA LYS A 428 9.23 22.57 -18.60
C LYS A 428 10.34 21.71 -19.20
N VAL A 429 10.02 21.02 -20.29
CA VAL A 429 11.03 20.49 -21.21
C VAL A 429 11.52 21.73 -21.93
N ASP A 430 12.65 22.27 -21.46
CA ASP A 430 13.44 23.24 -22.21
C ASP A 430 14.15 22.54 -23.37
#